data_AF-A0A9D7D4Y2-F1
#
_entry.id   AF-A0A9D7D4Y2-F1
#
_cell.length_a   1.000
_cell.length_b   1.000
_cell.length_c   1.000
_cell.angle_alpha   90.00
_cell.angle_beta   90.00
_cell.angle_gamma   90.00
#
_symmetry.space_group_name_H-M   'P 1'
#
loop_
_entity.id
_entity.type
_entity.pdbx_description
1 polymer ?
#
loop_
_entity_poly.entity_id
_entity_poly.type
_entity_poly.pdbx_seq_one_letter_code
_entity_poly.pdbx_strand_id
1 'polypeptide(L)'
;MARAAKSKKADPVKDAAVEYFAARSHNAWRKRFHETNPSERAKPRMRLRGGVMVDVNKPWASLHPKAKADNLKAAYDAYVAVKRFPNDREAASDDVHKSWMKRNKSDPSQPKALFKPYARLPEVEKDKDRAHVDRMIAALRAVSPKKTPRKTTKVRVTKTVRIDAKAWARLDKAAKDLSKALGREVTVAALLVAGAEAVAAVSKTAAKTKRA
;
A
#
# COMPACT_ATOMS: atom_id res chain seq x y z
N MET A 1 30.49 19.12 30.18
CA MET A 1 30.50 18.23 28.98
C MET A 1 29.09 18.04 28.47
N ALA A 2 28.65 18.85 27.49
CA ALA A 2 27.32 18.73 26.89
C ALA A 2 27.31 17.57 25.87
N ARG A 3 26.39 16.60 26.06
CA ARG A 3 26.20 15.51 25.11
C ARG A 3 25.62 16.07 23.81
N ALA A 4 26.37 15.95 22.72
CA ALA A 4 25.88 16.25 21.37
C ALA A 4 24.63 15.40 21.07
N ALA A 5 23.52 16.06 20.77
CA ALA A 5 22.29 15.41 20.34
C ALA A 5 22.57 14.66 19.03
N LYS A 6 22.48 13.33 19.06
CA LYS A 6 22.53 12.48 17.87
C LYS A 6 21.51 13.01 16.86
N SER A 7 21.96 13.43 15.68
CA SER A 7 21.09 13.87 14.60
C SER A 7 20.09 12.74 14.29
N LYS A 8 18.79 13.04 14.35
CA LYS A 8 17.76 12.08 13.93
C LYS A 8 18.02 11.75 12.47
N LYS A 9 18.38 10.49 12.17
CA LYS A 9 18.49 9.99 10.80
C LYS A 9 17.21 10.38 10.03
N ALA A 10 17.39 10.92 8.83
CA ALA A 10 16.27 11.19 7.93
C ALA A 10 15.44 9.90 7.73
N ASP A 11 14.12 10.04 7.72
CA ASP A 11 13.20 8.95 7.40
C ASP A 11 12.82 9.11 5.92
N PRO A 12 13.50 8.41 5.00
CA PRO A 12 13.29 8.62 3.57
C PRO A 12 11.87 8.24 3.12
N VAL A 13 11.21 7.32 3.84
CA VAL A 13 9.82 6.93 3.55
C VAL A 13 8.88 8.07 3.92
N LYS A 14 9.10 8.71 5.07
CA LYS A 14 8.35 9.90 5.46
C LYS A 14 8.49 11.01 4.43
N ASP A 15 9.72 11.39 4.08
CA ASP A 15 9.94 12.54 3.18
C ASP A 15 9.33 12.28 1.79
N ALA A 16 9.47 11.05 1.26
CA ALA A 16 8.83 10.65 0.02
C ALA A 16 7.29 10.67 0.11
N ALA A 17 6.69 10.17 1.19
CA ALA A 17 5.24 10.14 1.36
C ALA A 17 4.65 11.55 1.49
N VAL A 18 5.33 12.42 2.23
CA VAL A 18 4.98 13.84 2.39
C VAL A 18 5.00 14.57 1.06
N GLU A 19 6.09 14.42 0.28
CA GLU A 19 6.20 15.03 -1.05
C GLU A 19 5.14 14.49 -2.02
N TYR A 20 4.94 13.16 -2.05
CA TYR A 20 3.93 12.53 -2.89
C TYR A 20 2.52 13.03 -2.58
N PHE A 21 2.17 13.08 -1.29
CA PHE A 21 0.88 13.59 -0.83
C PHE A 21 0.69 15.06 -1.24
N ALA A 22 1.68 15.90 -0.97
CA ALA A 22 1.58 17.35 -1.19
C ALA A 22 1.44 17.66 -2.68
N ALA A 23 2.25 17.00 -3.52
CA ALA A 23 2.18 17.13 -4.97
C ALA A 23 0.81 16.74 -5.54
N ARG A 24 0.27 15.59 -5.12
CA ARG A 24 -1.03 15.10 -5.57
C ARG A 24 -2.16 16.02 -5.12
N SER A 25 -2.13 16.47 -3.87
CA SER A 25 -3.15 17.38 -3.32
C SER A 25 -3.18 18.72 -4.04
N HIS A 26 -2.01 19.33 -4.30
CA HIS A 26 -1.91 20.58 -5.04
C HIS A 26 -2.39 20.45 -6.48
N ASN A 27 -1.95 19.41 -7.20
CA ASN A 27 -2.36 19.20 -8.58
C ASN A 27 -3.87 18.87 -8.70
N ALA A 28 -4.43 18.14 -7.73
CA ALA A 28 -5.87 17.89 -7.67
C ALA A 28 -6.66 19.19 -7.43
N TRP A 29 -6.20 20.05 -6.51
CA TRP A 29 -6.77 21.38 -6.33
C TRP A 29 -6.71 22.20 -7.62
N ARG A 30 -5.57 22.25 -8.31
CA ARG A 30 -5.43 22.96 -9.60
C ARG A 30 -6.40 22.44 -10.65
N LYS A 31 -6.49 21.11 -10.79
CA LYS A 31 -7.42 20.48 -11.74
C LYS A 31 -8.85 20.93 -11.45
N ARG A 32 -9.31 20.80 -10.21
CA ARG A 32 -10.67 21.21 -9.81
C ARG A 32 -10.89 22.72 -9.98
N PHE A 33 -9.89 23.53 -9.67
CA PHE A 33 -9.95 24.98 -9.87
C PHE A 33 -10.16 25.34 -11.35
N HIS A 34 -9.49 24.65 -12.28
CA HIS A 34 -9.69 24.86 -13.72
C HIS A 34 -11.00 24.29 -14.26
N GLU A 35 -11.55 23.25 -13.63
CA GLU A 35 -12.87 22.74 -13.98
C GLU A 35 -13.97 23.76 -13.63
N THR A 36 -13.84 24.42 -12.46
CA THR A 36 -14.82 25.42 -12.01
C THR A 36 -14.54 26.83 -12.54
N ASN A 37 -13.31 27.11 -12.97
CA ASN A 37 -12.86 28.40 -13.49
C ASN A 37 -12.02 28.21 -14.77
N PRO A 38 -12.64 27.80 -15.89
CA PRO A 38 -11.89 27.46 -17.11
C PRO A 38 -11.07 28.64 -17.67
N SER A 39 -11.57 29.87 -17.53
CA SER A 39 -10.88 31.10 -17.96
C SER A 39 -9.60 31.41 -17.15
N GLU A 40 -9.43 30.79 -15.99
CA GLU A 40 -8.27 30.98 -15.12
C GLU A 40 -7.13 30.00 -15.44
N ARG A 41 -7.32 29.04 -16.36
CA ARG A 41 -6.33 28.00 -16.67
C ARG A 41 -4.98 28.56 -17.12
N ALA A 42 -4.99 29.62 -17.91
CA ALA A 42 -3.79 30.26 -18.46
C ALA A 42 -3.31 31.47 -17.64
N LYS A 43 -4.04 31.88 -16.60
CA LYS A 43 -3.75 33.10 -15.86
C LYS A 43 -2.91 32.81 -14.61
N PRO A 44 -1.93 33.66 -14.26
CA PRO A 44 -1.23 33.54 -13.00
C PRO A 44 -2.19 33.86 -11.85
N ARG A 45 -2.11 33.06 -10.77
CA ARG A 45 -2.83 33.33 -9.52
C ARG A 45 -1.82 33.73 -8.45
N MET A 46 -1.55 35.02 -8.37
CA MET A 46 -0.56 35.54 -7.43
C MET A 46 -1.10 35.51 -5.99
N ARG A 47 -0.35 34.91 -5.08
CA ARG A 47 -0.65 34.88 -3.65
C ARG A 47 0.61 35.16 -2.83
N LEU A 48 0.47 35.95 -1.77
CA LEU A 48 1.57 36.17 -0.82
C LEU A 48 1.84 34.88 -0.04
N ARG A 49 3.09 34.41 -0.05
CA ARG A 49 3.55 33.22 0.68
C ARG A 49 4.92 33.48 1.28
N GLY A 50 5.01 33.48 2.61
CA GLY A 50 6.27 33.71 3.31
C GLY A 50 6.98 35.01 2.91
N GLY A 51 6.21 36.09 2.71
CA GLY A 51 6.72 37.40 2.31
C GLY A 51 6.93 37.61 0.81
N VAL A 52 6.70 36.60 -0.03
CA VAL A 52 6.93 36.69 -1.49
C VAL A 52 5.62 36.45 -2.25
N MET A 53 5.35 37.28 -3.27
CA MET A 53 4.24 37.07 -4.19
C MET A 53 4.60 35.94 -5.16
N VAL A 54 3.83 34.85 -5.12
CA VAL A 54 4.09 33.64 -5.93
C VAL A 54 2.85 33.24 -6.72
N ASP A 55 3.07 32.78 -7.95
CA ASP A 55 2.01 32.18 -8.74
C ASP A 55 1.69 30.78 -8.24
N VAL A 56 0.53 30.61 -7.60
CA VAL A 56 0.08 29.31 -7.10
C VAL A 56 -0.60 28.47 -8.18
N ASN A 57 -0.88 29.02 -9.36
CA ASN A 57 -1.49 28.30 -10.48
C ASN A 57 -0.46 27.55 -11.35
N LYS A 58 0.69 27.18 -10.79
CA LYS A 58 1.72 26.38 -11.46
C LYS A 58 1.64 24.90 -11.05
N PRO A 59 1.97 23.96 -11.95
CA PRO A 59 2.15 22.55 -11.60
C PRO A 59 3.14 22.39 -10.44
N TRP A 60 2.97 21.35 -9.61
CA TRP A 60 3.83 21.13 -8.44
C TRP A 60 5.33 21.14 -8.76
N ALA A 61 5.74 20.56 -9.89
CA ALA A 61 7.14 20.50 -10.30
C ALA A 61 7.79 21.89 -10.43
N SER A 62 7.02 22.87 -10.94
CA SER A 62 7.47 24.26 -11.14
C SER A 62 6.93 25.23 -10.09
N LEU A 63 6.29 24.72 -9.02
CA LEU A 63 5.70 25.56 -7.98
C LEU A 63 6.81 26.11 -7.07
N HIS A 64 6.72 27.40 -6.74
CA HIS A 64 7.69 28.04 -5.85
C HIS A 64 7.75 27.33 -4.48
N PRO A 65 8.94 27.10 -3.88
CA PRO A 65 9.06 26.39 -2.61
C PRO A 65 8.21 26.97 -1.46
N LYS A 66 8.09 28.31 -1.39
CA LYS A 66 7.22 28.98 -0.39
C LYS A 66 5.73 28.66 -0.58
N ALA A 67 5.28 28.38 -1.80
CA ALA A 67 3.92 27.91 -2.05
C ALA A 67 3.75 26.40 -1.77
N LYS A 68 4.83 25.61 -1.84
CA LYS A 68 4.82 24.20 -1.44
C LYS A 68 4.72 24.03 0.08
N ALA A 69 5.27 24.97 0.85
CA ALA A 69 5.43 24.86 2.31
C ALA A 69 4.14 24.52 3.06
N ASP A 70 3.01 25.16 2.73
CA ASP A 70 1.73 24.90 3.41
C ASP A 70 1.22 23.47 3.14
N ASN A 71 1.30 23.02 1.88
CA ASN A 71 0.91 21.67 1.48
C ASN A 71 1.82 20.62 2.11
N LEU A 72 3.13 20.87 2.17
CA LEU A 72 4.09 19.99 2.83
C LEU A 72 3.83 19.88 4.33
N LYS A 73 3.48 20.99 4.98
CA LYS A 73 3.16 20.99 6.41
C LYS A 73 1.86 20.24 6.70
N ALA A 74 0.82 20.44 5.88
CA ALA A 74 -0.41 19.66 5.99
C ALA A 74 -0.18 18.16 5.77
N ALA A 75 0.64 17.80 4.77
CA ALA A 75 1.04 16.43 4.51
C ALA A 75 1.80 15.83 5.69
N TYR A 76 2.76 16.57 6.26
CA TYR A 76 3.52 16.11 7.42
C TYR A 76 2.62 15.84 8.63
N ASP A 77 1.65 16.70 8.90
CA ASP A 77 0.72 16.50 10.01
C ASP A 77 -0.19 15.28 9.79
N ALA A 78 -0.60 15.00 8.54
CA ALA A 78 -1.28 13.76 8.18
C ALA A 78 -0.39 12.51 8.37
N TYR A 79 0.91 12.59 8.05
CA TYR A 79 1.86 11.51 8.32
C TYR A 79 1.96 11.20 9.81
N VAL A 80 2.10 12.25 10.63
CA VAL A 80 2.18 12.11 12.10
C VAL A 80 0.91 11.47 12.65
N ALA A 81 -0.27 11.91 12.18
CA ALA A 81 -1.55 11.36 12.60
C ALA A 81 -1.68 9.87 12.24
N VAL A 82 -1.39 9.48 10.99
CA VAL A 82 -1.44 8.08 10.54
C VAL A 82 -0.45 7.21 11.31
N LYS A 83 0.74 7.74 11.65
CA LYS A 83 1.72 7.00 12.45
C LYS A 83 1.29 6.81 13.90
N ARG A 84 0.60 7.80 14.47
CA ARG A 84 0.08 7.74 15.85
C ARG A 84 -1.12 6.80 15.94
N PHE A 85 -1.97 6.79 14.92
CA PHE A 85 -3.23 6.04 14.88
C PHE A 85 -3.30 5.14 13.63
N PRO A 86 -2.48 4.08 13.56
CA PRO A 86 -2.34 3.28 12.35
C PRO A 86 -3.60 2.51 11.95
N ASN A 87 -4.48 2.21 12.92
CA ASN A 87 -5.69 1.42 12.72
C ASN A 87 -6.98 2.19 13.09
N ASP A 88 -6.88 3.48 13.39
CA ASP A 88 -8.01 4.30 13.79
C ASP A 88 -8.07 5.58 12.93
N ARG A 89 -8.89 5.51 11.89
CA ARG A 89 -9.08 6.60 10.93
C ARG A 89 -9.69 7.83 11.57
N GLU A 90 -10.61 7.68 12.51
CA GLU A 90 -11.28 8.83 13.13
C GLU A 90 -10.35 9.55 14.10
N ALA A 91 -9.59 8.81 14.92
CA ALA A 91 -8.58 9.42 15.78
C ALA A 91 -7.48 10.12 14.97
N ALA A 92 -7.05 9.53 13.84
CA ALA A 92 -6.13 10.18 12.91
C ALA A 92 -6.73 11.48 12.34
N SER A 93 -8.02 11.46 11.98
CA SER A 93 -8.71 12.63 11.40
C SER A 93 -8.85 13.76 12.41
N ASP A 94 -9.19 13.45 13.67
CA ASP A 94 -9.21 14.43 14.77
C ASP A 94 -7.81 15.04 15.02
N ASP A 95 -6.74 14.25 14.95
CA ASP A 95 -5.37 14.77 15.10
C ASP A 95 -4.95 15.69 13.94
N VAL A 96 -5.39 15.37 12.71
CA VAL A 96 -5.23 16.25 11.54
C VAL A 96 -5.98 17.57 11.76
N HIS A 97 -7.23 17.52 12.24
CA HIS A 97 -8.03 18.71 12.51
C HIS A 97 -7.41 19.60 13.60
N LYS A 98 -6.96 19.01 14.71
CA LYS A 98 -6.23 19.71 15.78
C LYS A 98 -4.98 20.41 15.24
N SER A 99 -4.23 19.71 14.38
CA SER A 99 -3.05 20.28 13.73
C SER A 99 -3.42 21.42 12.79
N TRP A 100 -4.49 21.27 11.98
CA TRP A 100 -5.01 22.33 11.13
C TRP A 100 -5.41 23.57 11.94
N MET A 101 -6.18 23.42 13.02
CA MET A 101 -6.54 24.54 13.89
C MET A 101 -5.31 25.25 14.46
N LYS A 102 -4.31 24.50 14.91
CA LYS A 102 -3.07 25.07 15.45
C LYS A 102 -2.33 25.93 14.42
N ARG A 103 -2.31 25.51 13.15
CA ARG A 103 -1.66 26.25 12.05
C ARG A 103 -2.46 27.47 11.62
N ASN A 104 -3.78 27.42 11.71
CA ASN A 104 -4.68 28.36 11.07
C ASN A 104 -5.40 29.33 12.03
N LYS A 105 -5.23 29.17 13.35
CA LYS A 105 -5.97 29.98 14.36
C LYS A 105 -5.85 31.49 14.18
N SER A 106 -4.69 31.98 13.76
CA SER A 106 -4.39 33.39 13.56
C SER A 106 -4.74 33.90 12.16
N ASP A 107 -5.15 33.03 11.23
CA ASP A 107 -5.52 33.44 9.88
C ASP A 107 -6.97 33.99 9.89
N PRO A 108 -7.17 35.28 9.54
CA PRO A 108 -8.49 35.89 9.52
C PRO A 108 -9.37 35.40 8.36
N SER A 109 -8.79 34.81 7.32
CA SER A 109 -9.52 34.28 6.17
C SER A 109 -10.18 32.93 6.42
N GLN A 110 -9.88 32.30 7.56
CA GLN A 110 -10.36 30.95 7.89
C GLN A 110 -11.71 31.01 8.58
N PRO A 111 -12.66 30.12 8.21
CA PRO A 111 -13.99 30.11 8.82
C PRO A 111 -13.91 29.78 10.31
N LYS A 112 -14.21 30.75 11.19
CA LYS A 112 -14.11 30.59 12.64
C LYS A 112 -15.03 29.49 13.20
N ALA A 113 -16.14 29.21 12.51
CA ALA A 113 -17.05 28.12 12.83
C ALA A 113 -16.41 26.72 12.78
N LEU A 114 -15.28 26.55 12.08
CA LEU A 114 -14.55 25.28 12.00
C LEU A 114 -13.57 25.08 13.17
N PHE A 115 -13.28 26.12 13.97
CA PHE A 115 -12.38 26.05 15.13
C PHE A 115 -13.10 25.49 16.36
N LYS A 116 -13.67 24.30 16.21
CA LYS A 116 -14.36 23.57 17.27
C LYS A 116 -13.86 22.12 17.33
N PRO A 117 -14.10 21.39 18.43
CA PRO A 117 -13.70 20.00 18.54
C PRO A 117 -14.24 19.16 17.37
N TYR A 118 -13.44 18.21 16.88
CA TYR A 118 -13.75 17.38 15.71
C TYR A 118 -15.13 16.70 15.81
N ALA A 119 -15.48 16.19 17.00
CA ALA A 119 -16.79 15.58 17.26
C ALA A 119 -18.00 16.49 16.95
N ARG A 120 -17.81 17.83 17.02
CA ARG A 120 -18.84 18.84 16.78
C ARG A 120 -18.83 19.41 15.35
N LEU A 121 -17.96 18.89 14.47
CA LEU A 121 -17.96 19.26 13.07
C LEU A 121 -19.12 18.59 12.33
N PRO A 122 -19.70 19.27 11.32
CA PRO A 122 -20.54 18.63 10.33
C PRO A 122 -19.79 17.50 9.63
N GLU A 123 -20.52 16.47 9.21
CA GLU A 123 -19.92 15.28 8.60
C GLU A 123 -19.11 15.60 7.33
N VAL A 124 -19.61 16.54 6.53
CA VAL A 124 -18.93 17.03 5.31
C VAL A 124 -17.57 17.69 5.60
N GLU A 125 -17.40 18.29 6.78
CA GLU A 125 -16.11 18.87 7.18
C GLU A 125 -15.15 17.78 7.67
N LYS A 126 -15.67 16.81 8.44
CA LYS A 126 -14.89 15.62 8.85
C LYS A 126 -14.37 14.81 7.66
N ASP A 127 -15.16 14.70 6.60
CA ASP A 127 -14.76 14.02 5.36
C ASP A 127 -13.51 14.62 4.73
N LYS A 128 -13.21 15.90 4.96
CA LYS A 128 -11.98 16.53 4.47
C LYS A 128 -10.76 16.06 5.25
N ASP A 129 -10.87 15.91 6.57
CA ASP A 129 -9.79 15.39 7.43
C ASP A 129 -9.56 13.90 7.18
N ARG A 130 -10.65 13.14 7.07
CA ARG A 130 -10.62 11.73 6.65
C ARG A 130 -9.93 11.55 5.30
N ALA A 131 -10.25 12.40 4.32
CA ALA A 131 -9.58 12.36 3.03
C ALA A 131 -8.08 12.67 3.14
N HIS A 132 -7.63 13.48 4.10
CA HIS A 132 -6.20 13.66 4.37
C HIS A 132 -5.57 12.38 4.92
N VAL A 133 -6.22 11.70 5.85
CA VAL A 133 -5.75 10.41 6.38
C VAL A 133 -5.64 9.38 5.26
N ASP A 134 -6.70 9.21 4.46
CA ASP A 134 -6.75 8.22 3.37
C ASP A 134 -5.69 8.48 2.30
N ARG A 135 -5.50 9.75 1.93
CA ARG A 135 -4.46 10.15 0.97
C ARG A 135 -3.06 9.90 1.49
N MET A 136 -2.81 10.07 2.80
CA MET A 136 -1.51 9.77 3.39
C MET A 136 -1.26 8.27 3.46
N ILE A 137 -2.25 7.46 3.81
CA ILE A 137 -2.16 6.00 3.73
C ILE A 137 -1.83 5.56 2.29
N ALA A 138 -2.51 6.14 1.30
CA ALA A 138 -2.21 5.88 -0.10
C ALA A 138 -0.79 6.32 -0.51
N ALA A 139 -0.32 7.47 -0.03
CA ALA A 139 1.04 7.94 -0.27
C ALA A 139 2.08 6.97 0.31
N LEU A 140 1.90 6.54 1.56
CA LEU A 140 2.75 5.55 2.21
C LEU A 140 2.82 4.24 1.42
N ARG A 141 1.69 3.75 0.92
CA ARG A 141 1.65 2.55 0.06
C ARG A 141 2.38 2.76 -1.27
N ALA A 142 2.31 3.96 -1.85
CA ALA A 142 2.94 4.28 -3.13
C ALA A 142 4.46 4.40 -3.03
N VAL A 143 4.98 4.95 -1.93
CA VAL A 143 6.42 5.20 -1.74
C VAL A 143 7.13 4.09 -0.95
N SER A 144 6.37 3.27 -0.21
CA SER A 144 6.96 2.11 0.45
C SER A 144 7.59 1.22 -0.62
N PRO A 145 8.83 0.74 -0.42
CA PRO A 145 9.42 -0.21 -1.33
C PRO A 145 8.42 -1.36 -1.46
N LYS A 146 7.88 -1.56 -2.67
CA LYS A 146 7.14 -2.76 -2.98
C LYS A 146 8.05 -3.88 -2.55
N LYS A 147 7.65 -4.70 -1.57
CA LYS A 147 8.27 -6.01 -1.39
C LYS A 147 8.22 -6.58 -2.79
N THR A 148 9.36 -6.67 -3.46
CA THR A 148 9.48 -7.48 -4.67
C THR A 148 8.81 -8.77 -4.25
N PRO A 149 7.80 -9.29 -4.99
CA PRO A 149 7.33 -10.63 -4.70
C PRO A 149 8.59 -11.45 -4.59
N ARG A 150 8.88 -11.93 -3.37
CA ARG A 150 10.14 -12.61 -3.03
C ARG A 150 10.31 -13.55 -4.19
N LYS A 151 11.31 -13.33 -5.07
CA LYS A 151 11.55 -14.21 -6.22
C LYS A 151 11.46 -15.56 -5.58
N THR A 152 10.40 -16.30 -5.90
CA THR A 152 10.16 -17.59 -5.31
C THR A 152 11.46 -18.30 -5.57
N THR A 153 12.18 -18.60 -4.49
CA THR A 153 13.43 -19.34 -4.52
C THR A 153 13.18 -20.43 -5.53
N LYS A 154 13.86 -20.40 -6.69
CA LYS A 154 13.53 -21.22 -7.87
C LYS A 154 12.99 -22.54 -7.35
N VAL A 155 11.68 -22.72 -7.35
CA VAL A 155 11.10 -23.99 -6.93
C VAL A 155 11.66 -24.90 -7.98
N ARG A 156 12.58 -25.77 -7.56
CA ARG A 156 13.18 -26.79 -8.39
C ARG A 156 12.02 -27.35 -9.19
N VAL A 157 12.01 -27.13 -10.50
CA VAL A 157 10.90 -27.53 -11.38
C VAL A 157 10.76 -29.02 -11.20
N THR A 158 9.86 -29.44 -10.32
CA THR A 158 9.36 -30.80 -10.30
C THR A 158 8.55 -30.86 -11.57
N LYS A 159 9.07 -31.60 -12.56
CA LYS A 159 8.33 -31.91 -13.79
C LYS A 159 6.96 -32.42 -13.35
N THR A 160 5.93 -31.62 -13.53
CA THR A 160 4.56 -32.02 -13.20
C THR A 160 4.20 -33.10 -14.21
N VAL A 161 4.14 -34.35 -13.78
CA VAL A 161 3.66 -35.44 -14.61
C VAL A 161 2.16 -35.25 -14.74
N ARG A 162 1.69 -34.93 -15.96
CA ARG A 162 0.26 -34.87 -16.26
C ARG A 162 -0.22 -36.29 -16.55
N ILE A 163 -1.16 -36.77 -15.77
CA ILE A 163 -1.87 -38.03 -15.99
C ILE A 163 -3.12 -37.69 -16.83
N ASP A 164 -3.29 -38.34 -17.98
CA ASP A 164 -4.47 -38.13 -18.80
C ASP A 164 -5.74 -38.71 -18.15
N ALA A 165 -6.91 -38.23 -18.60
CA ALA A 165 -8.19 -38.61 -18.02
C ALA A 165 -8.47 -40.12 -18.07
N LYS A 166 -7.99 -40.82 -19.10
CA LYS A 166 -8.19 -42.27 -19.25
C LYS A 166 -7.31 -43.05 -18.29
N ALA A 167 -6.07 -42.62 -18.08
CA ALA A 167 -5.20 -43.17 -17.05
C ALA A 167 -5.76 -42.91 -15.64
N TRP A 168 -6.32 -41.73 -15.38
CA TRP A 168 -6.96 -41.43 -14.11
C TRP A 168 -8.19 -42.31 -13.83
N ALA A 169 -9.06 -42.51 -14.82
CA ALA A 169 -10.23 -43.38 -14.69
C ALA A 169 -9.85 -44.85 -14.39
N ARG A 170 -8.74 -45.34 -14.96
CA ARG A 170 -8.22 -46.69 -14.66
C ARG A 170 -7.72 -46.79 -13.23
N LEU A 171 -7.03 -45.77 -12.73
CA LEU A 171 -6.54 -45.74 -11.35
C LEU A 171 -7.70 -45.65 -10.35
N ASP A 172 -8.74 -44.87 -10.66
CA ASP A 172 -9.95 -44.79 -9.83
C ASP A 172 -10.66 -46.14 -9.73
N LYS A 173 -10.81 -46.85 -10.85
CA LYS A 173 -11.34 -48.21 -10.86
C LYS A 173 -10.48 -49.17 -10.02
N ALA A 174 -9.17 -49.16 -10.21
CA ALA A 174 -8.25 -50.02 -9.46
C ALA A 174 -8.27 -49.73 -7.95
N ALA A 175 -8.37 -48.46 -7.56
CA ALA A 175 -8.48 -48.05 -6.16
C ALA A 175 -9.79 -48.58 -5.53
N LYS A 176 -10.91 -48.53 -6.24
CA LYS A 176 -12.20 -49.08 -5.79
C LYS A 176 -12.16 -50.61 -5.65
N ASP A 177 -11.62 -51.30 -6.65
CA ASP A 177 -11.51 -52.76 -6.63
C ASP A 177 -10.61 -53.22 -5.47
N LEU A 178 -9.48 -52.54 -5.24
CA LEU A 178 -8.57 -52.84 -4.13
C LEU A 178 -9.18 -52.48 -2.77
N SER A 179 -9.94 -51.38 -2.68
CA SER A 179 -10.66 -51.03 -1.45
C SER A 179 -11.65 -52.12 -1.05
N LYS A 180 -12.38 -52.66 -2.04
CA LYS A 180 -13.33 -53.76 -1.83
C LYS A 180 -12.64 -55.04 -1.38
N ALA A 181 -11.51 -55.38 -1.97
CA ALA A 181 -10.74 -56.57 -1.61
C ALA A 181 -10.11 -56.48 -0.21
N LEU A 182 -9.66 -55.29 0.20
CA LEU A 182 -8.99 -55.08 1.48
C LEU A 182 -9.93 -54.70 2.64
N GLY A 183 -11.22 -54.49 2.37
CA GLY A 183 -12.19 -54.06 3.37
C GLY A 183 -11.91 -52.69 3.99
N ARG A 184 -11.07 -51.87 3.34
CA ARG A 184 -10.70 -50.51 3.78
C ARG A 184 -10.53 -49.60 2.58
N GLU A 185 -10.75 -48.31 2.77
CA GLU A 185 -10.62 -47.33 1.69
C GLU A 185 -9.16 -47.20 1.22
N VAL A 186 -8.97 -47.34 -0.09
CA VAL A 186 -7.72 -47.05 -0.80
C VAL A 186 -7.99 -45.92 -1.78
N THR A 187 -7.25 -44.82 -1.64
CA THR A 187 -7.36 -43.68 -2.55
C THR A 187 -6.44 -43.86 -3.76
N VAL A 188 -6.79 -43.20 -4.87
CA VAL A 188 -5.94 -43.14 -6.08
C VAL A 188 -4.54 -42.61 -5.77
N ALA A 189 -4.44 -41.63 -4.87
CA ALA A 189 -3.15 -41.07 -4.45
C ALA A 189 -2.28 -42.11 -3.71
N ALA A 190 -2.88 -42.89 -2.80
CA ALA A 190 -2.17 -43.95 -2.09
C ALA A 190 -1.68 -45.04 -3.06
N LEU A 191 -2.52 -45.40 -4.04
CA LEU A 191 -2.17 -46.38 -5.06
C LEU A 191 -1.01 -45.90 -5.96
N LEU A 192 -1.01 -44.62 -6.33
CA LEU A 192 0.06 -44.01 -7.12
C LEU A 192 1.41 -43.99 -6.39
N VAL A 193 1.40 -43.64 -5.10
CA VAL A 193 2.61 -43.64 -4.28
C VAL A 193 3.17 -45.05 -4.13
N ALA A 194 2.32 -46.01 -3.76
CA ALA A 194 2.73 -47.41 -3.61
C ALA A 194 3.26 -48.00 -4.93
N GLY A 195 2.62 -47.69 -6.06
CA GLY A 195 3.08 -48.11 -7.38
C GLY A 195 4.44 -47.50 -7.74
N ALA A 196 4.65 -46.21 -7.49
CA ALA A 196 5.92 -45.54 -7.74
C ALA A 196 7.05 -46.12 -6.88
N GLU A 197 6.77 -46.40 -5.60
CA GLU A 197 7.72 -47.04 -4.68
C GLU A 197 8.08 -48.46 -5.13
N ALA A 198 7.10 -49.26 -5.55
CA ALA A 198 7.33 -50.61 -6.06
C ALA A 198 8.20 -50.58 -7.34
N VAL A 199 7.89 -49.69 -8.30
CA VAL A 199 8.70 -49.53 -9.52
C VAL A 199 10.12 -49.07 -9.19
N ALA A 200 10.28 -48.13 -8.25
CA ALA A 200 11.60 -47.67 -7.82
C ALA A 200 12.39 -48.78 -7.12
N ALA A 201 11.74 -49.61 -6.30
CA ALA A 201 12.36 -50.76 -5.66
C ALA A 201 12.87 -51.77 -6.71
N VAL A 202 12.00 -52.19 -7.64
CA VAL A 202 12.34 -53.13 -8.72
C VAL A 202 13.46 -52.57 -9.61
N SER A 203 13.42 -51.28 -9.93
CA SER A 203 14.46 -50.63 -10.75
C SER A 203 15.82 -50.63 -10.06
N LYS A 204 15.86 -50.44 -8.73
CA LYS A 204 17.11 -50.51 -7.95
C LYS A 204 17.67 -51.93 -7.90
N THR A 205 16.82 -52.95 -7.79
CA THR A 205 17.25 -54.36 -7.82
C THR A 205 17.78 -54.72 -9.21
N ALA A 206 17.07 -54.38 -10.28
CA ALA A 206 17.50 -54.65 -11.66
C ALA A 206 18.82 -53.95 -12.03
N ALA A 207 19.05 -52.73 -11.53
CA ALA A 207 20.30 -52.00 -11.74
C ALA A 207 21.49 -52.61 -10.99
N LYS A 208 21.26 -53.29 -9.86
CA LYS A 208 22.31 -54.04 -9.13
C LYS A 208 22.70 -55.33 -9.88
N THR A 209 21.75 -56.02 -10.47
CA THR A 209 22.01 -57.29 -11.19
C THR A 209 22.77 -57.10 -12.50
N LYS A 210 22.68 -55.93 -13.16
CA LYS A 210 23.48 -55.60 -14.37
C LYS A 210 24.93 -55.18 -14.10
N ARG A 211 25.30 -54.98 -12.83
CA ARG A 211 26.64 -54.52 -12.41
C ARG A 211 27.47 -55.63 -11.74
N ALA A 212 26.91 -56.84 -11.63
CA ALA A 212 27.61 -58.06 -11.28
C ALA A 212 27.89 -58.85 -12.56
#